data_AF-A0A1V1UIS0-F1
#
_entry.id   AF-A0A1V1UIS0-F1
#
_cell.length_a   1.000
_cell.length_b   1.000
_cell.length_c   1.000
_cell.angle_alpha   90.00
_cell.angle_beta   90.00
_cell.angle_gamma   90.00
#
_symmetry.space_group_name_H-M   'P 1'
#
loop_
_entity.id
_entity.type
_entity.pdbx_description
1 polymer ?
#
loop_
_entity_poly.entity_id
_entity_poly.type
_entity_poly.pdbx_seq_one_letter_code
_entity_poly.pdbx_strand_id
1 'polypeptide(L)' 'MNRLLALFAFAVLAAFLYILASEIGETDLWIVTVFSAGLAAYDFITSSKNKS' A
#
# COMPACT_ATOMS: atom_id res chain seq x y z
N MET A 1 13.00 8.37 -8.32
CA MET A 1 12.83 8.03 -6.89
C MET A 1 13.71 6.83 -6.60
N ASN A 2 14.50 6.88 -5.54
CA ASN A 2 15.24 5.70 -5.08
C ASN A 2 14.23 4.59 -4.74
N ARG A 3 14.51 3.36 -5.20
CA ARG A 3 13.70 2.17 -4.87
C ARG A 3 13.46 2.05 -3.36
N LEU A 4 14.48 2.34 -2.55
CA LEU A 4 14.40 2.37 -1.09
C LEU A 4 13.38 3.39 -0.56
N LEU A 5 13.37 4.60 -1.12
CA LEU A 5 12.45 5.66 -0.68
C LEU A 5 11.00 5.32 -1.01
N ALA A 6 10.79 4.71 -2.18
CA ALA A 6 9.46 4.31 -2.62
C ALA A 6 8.95 3.09 -1.80
N LEU A 7 9.83 2.15 -1.45
CA LEU A 7 9.49 1.03 -0.56
C LEU A 7 9.14 1.53 0.86
N PHE A 8 9.89 2.51 1.36
CA PHE A 8 9.61 3.16 2.65
C PHE A 8 8.25 3.86 2.64
N ALA A 9 7.94 4.64 1.59
CA ALA A 9 6.65 5.29 1.45
C ALA A 9 5.49 4.28 1.41
N PHE A 10 5.66 3.18 0.68
CA PHE A 10 4.67 2.09 0.65
C PHE A 10 4.48 1.44 2.03
N ALA A 11 5.57 1.18 2.76
CA ALA A 11 5.50 0.60 4.10
C ALA A 11 4.77 1.52 5.09
N VAL A 12 5.04 2.83 5.05
CA VAL A 12 4.34 3.83 5.88
C VAL A 12 2.84 3.89 5.52
N LEU A 13 2.51 3.90 4.22
CA LEU A 13 1.12 3.88 3.75
C LEU A 13 0.39 2.62 4.24
N ALA A 14 1.01 1.44 4.09
CA ALA A 14 0.42 0.18 4.52
C ALA A 14 0.19 0.13 6.04
N ALA A 15 1.15 0.62 6.84
CA ALA A 15 1.01 0.71 8.29
C ALA A 15 -0.14 1.65 8.70
N PHE A 16 -0.23 2.82 8.06
CA PHE A 16 -1.32 3.78 8.30
C PHE A 16 -2.69 3.17 7.97
N LEU A 17 -2.82 2.54 6.80
CA LEU A 17 -4.06 1.90 6.37
C LEU A 17 -4.48 0.76 7.31
N TYR A 18 -3.52 -0.02 7.79
CA TYR A 18 -3.77 -1.08 8.76
C TYR A 18 -4.31 -0.53 10.09
N ILE A 19 -3.70 0.55 10.61
CA ILE A 19 -4.17 1.21 11.84
C ILE A 19 -5.59 1.74 11.64
N LEU A 20 -5.83 2.45 10.54
CA LEU A 20 -7.13 3.04 10.22
C LEU A 20 -8.23 1.97 10.11
N ALA A 21 -7.98 0.88 9.38
CA ALA A 21 -8.94 -0.20 9.22
C ALA A 21 -9.17 -0.98 10.55
N SER A 22 -8.13 -1.15 11.36
CA SER A 22 -8.23 -1.83 12.65
C SER A 22 -9.01 -1.02 13.69
N GLU A 23 -8.82 0.30 13.70
CA GLU A 23 -9.48 1.20 14.66
C GLU A 23 -10.97 1.35 14.37
N ILE A 24 -11.35 1.47 13.10
CA ILE A 24 -12.75 1.64 12.70
C ILE A 24 -13.50 0.30 12.78
N GLY A 25 -12.85 -0.81 12.43
CA GLY A 25 -13.42 -2.15 12.57
C GLY A 25 -14.54 -2.50 11.58
N GLU A 26 -14.78 -1.67 10.56
CA GLU A 26 -15.78 -1.94 9.53
C GLU A 26 -15.26 -2.89 8.45
N THR A 27 -16.10 -3.85 8.05
CA THR A 27 -15.74 -4.89 7.08
C THR A 27 -15.56 -4.34 5.67
N ASP A 28 -16.35 -3.34 5.27
CA ASP A 28 -16.25 -2.72 3.95
C ASP A 28 -14.92 -1.97 3.79
N LEU A 29 -14.49 -1.26 4.84
CA LEU A 29 -13.26 -0.51 4.91
C LEU A 29 -12.05 -1.44 4.84
N TRP A 30 -12.10 -2.59 5.51
CA TRP A 30 -11.07 -3.62 5.39
C TRP A 30 -10.93 -4.13 3.96
N ILE A 31 -12.05 -4.40 3.28
CA ILE A 31 -12.06 -4.87 1.89
C ILE A 31 -11.45 -3.80 0.97
N VAL A 32 -11.92 -2.55 1.06
CA VAL A 32 -11.41 -1.44 0.24
C VAL A 32 -9.93 -1.18 0.51
N THR A 33 -9.51 -1.25 1.78
CA THR A 33 -8.13 -1.08 2.21
C THR A 33 -7.21 -2.13 1.59
N VAL A 34 -7.57 -3.41 1.70
CA VAL A 34 -6.78 -4.52 1.15
C VAL A 34 -6.69 -4.41 -0.37
N PHE A 35 -7.80 -4.09 -1.04
CA PHE A 35 -7.82 -3.91 -2.50
C PHE A 35 -6.91 -2.75 -2.93
N SER A 36 -7.01 -1.61 -2.25
CA SER A 36 -6.21 -0.42 -2.55
C SER A 36 -4.73 -0.66 -2.30
N ALA A 37 -4.37 -1.29 -1.18
CA ALA A 37 -3.00 -1.65 -0.87
C ALA A 37 -2.42 -2.66 -1.88
N GLY A 38 -3.24 -3.63 -2.32
CA GLY A 38 -2.86 -4.59 -3.35
C GLY A 38 -2.59 -3.95 -4.71
N LEU A 39 -3.45 -3.02 -5.14
CA LEU A 39 -3.24 -2.26 -6.37
C LEU A 39 -2.01 -1.36 -6.28
N ALA A 40 -1.81 -0.68 -5.14
CA ALA A 40 -0.62 0.12 -4.90
C ALA A 40 0.66 -0.73 -4.92
N ALA A 41 0.62 -1.95 -4.38
CA ALA A 41 1.74 -2.89 -4.44
C ALA A 41 2.01 -3.35 -5.88
N TYR A 42 0.97 -3.61 -6.66
CA TYR A 42 1.08 -3.99 -8.07
C TYR A 42 1.70 -2.86 -8.92
N ASP A 43 1.24 -1.63 -8.72
CA ASP A 43 1.81 -0.45 -9.38
C ASP A 43 3.28 -0.27 -8.97
N PHE A 44 3.58 -0.39 -7.68
CA PHE A 44 4.94 -0.30 -7.17
C PHE A 44 5.89 -1.32 -7.82
N ILE A 45 5.49 -2.59 -7.89
CA ILE A 45 6.30 -3.67 -8.49
C ILE A 45 6.46 -3.45 -10.00
N THR A 46 5.38 -3.11 -10.69
CA THR A 46 5.38 -2.88 -12.15
C THR A 46 6.24 -1.68 -12.51
N SER A 47 6.06 -0.56 -11.80
CA SER A 47 6.83 0.68 -11.99
C SER A 47 8.31 0.49 -11.59
N SER A 48 8.62 -0.40 -10.65
CA SER A 48 10.00 -0.82 -10.35
C SER A 48 10.64 -1.65 -11.47
N LYS A 49 9.86 -2.46 -12.21
CA LYS A 49 10.37 -3.27 -13.34
C LYS A 49 10.59 -2.45 -14.61
N ASN A 50 9.72 -1.48 -14.89
CA ASN A 50 9.74 -0.70 -16.13
C ASN A 50 10.81 0.40 -16.17
N LYS A 51 11.77 0.37 -15.24
CA LYS A 51 12.86 1.34 -15.11
C LYS A 51 14.26 0.71 -15.19
N SER A 52 14.33 -0.54 -15.64
CA SER A 52 15.58 -1.25 -15.96
C SER A 52 15.94 -1.11 -17.43
#